data_AF-A0A4Q7TI96-F1
#
_entry.id   AF-A0A4Q7TI96-F1
#
_cell.length_a   1.000
_cell.length_b   1.000
_cell.length_c   1.000
_cell.angle_alpha   90.00
_cell.angle_beta   90.00
_cell.angle_gamma   90.00
#
_symmetry.space_group_name_H-M   'P 1'
#
loop_
_entity.id
_entity.type
_entity.pdbx_description
1 polymer ?
#
loop_
_entity_poly.entity_id
_entity_poly.type
_entity_poly.pdbx_seq_one_letter_code
_entity_poly.pdbx_strand_id
1 'polypeptide(L)' 'MKILPAIAAIALFLASFPMFAYSFAVPEAFAPFLFFAGILAVTFSLMIPITILGRRD' A
#
# COMPACT_ATOMS: atom_id res chain seq x y z
N MET A 1 -5.67 16.53 14.54
CA MET A 1 -5.84 15.07 14.41
C MET A 1 -5.43 14.65 13.00
N LYS A 2 -4.49 13.71 12.86
CA LYS A 2 -3.94 13.29 11.56
C LYS A 2 -4.82 12.18 10.95
N ILE A 3 -6.10 12.47 10.70
CA ILE A 3 -7.08 11.48 10.19
C ILE A 3 -6.86 11.15 8.72
N LEU A 4 -6.55 12.14 7.88
CA LEU A 4 -6.33 11.91 6.44
C LEU A 4 -5.15 10.96 6.15
N PRO A 5 -3.97 11.12 6.78
CA PRO A 5 -2.88 10.15 6.59
C PRO A 5 -3.22 8.75 7.10
N ALA A 6 -4.01 8.64 8.18
CA ALA A 6 -4.45 7.34 8.70
C ALA A 6 -5.37 6.62 7.70
N ILE A 7 -6.33 7.34 7.10
CA ILE A 7 -7.20 6.78 6.05
C ILE A 7 -6.39 6.36 4.83
N ALA A 8 -5.43 7.19 4.39
CA ALA A 8 -4.56 6.85 3.25
C ALA A 8 -3.71 5.59 3.51
N ALA A 9 -3.17 5.45 4.73
CA ALA A 9 -2.43 4.25 5.14
C ALA A 9 -3.32 3.00 5.07
N ILE A 10 -4.53 3.06 5.64
CA ILE A 10 -5.48 1.94 5.60
C ILE A 10 -5.86 1.59 4.16
N ALA A 11 -6.14 2.58 3.33
CA ALA A 11 -6.50 2.36 1.93
C ALA A 11 -5.36 1.68 1.14
N LEU A 12 -4.12 2.13 1.32
CA LEU A 12 -2.94 1.51 0.69
C LEU A 12 -2.71 0.07 1.17
N PHE A 13 -2.90 -0.18 2.47
CA PHE A 13 -2.80 -1.52 3.04
C PHE A 13 -3.84 -2.46 2.41
N LEU A 14 -5.12 -2.04 2.40
CA LEU A 14 -6.21 -2.83 1.82
C LEU A 14 -6.04 -3.03 0.32
N ALA A 15 -5.51 -2.05 -0.41
CA ALA A 15 -5.25 -2.15 -1.85
C ALA A 15 -4.11 -3.12 -2.19
N SER A 16 -3.17 -3.37 -1.29
CA SER A 16 -2.07 -4.32 -1.54
C SER A 16 -2.56 -5.76 -1.71
N PHE A 17 -3.59 -6.19 -0.99
CA PHE A 17 -4.14 -7.54 -1.07
C PHE A 17 -4.67 -7.91 -2.46
N PRO A 18 -5.58 -7.13 -3.09
CA PRO A 18 -6.02 -7.41 -4.44
C PRO A 18 -4.88 -7.25 -5.45
N MET A 19 -3.92 -6.33 -5.27
CA MET A 19 -2.76 -6.23 -6.17
C MET A 19 -1.93 -7.52 -6.17
N PHE A 20 -1.64 -8.08 -4.98
CA PHE A 20 -0.96 -9.37 -4.89
C PHE A 20 -1.79 -10.50 -5.51
N ALA A 21 -3.09 -10.58 -5.19
CA ALA A 21 -3.95 -11.63 -5.73
C ALA A 21 -4.07 -11.55 -7.27
N TYR A 22 -4.32 -10.36 -7.82
CA TYR A 22 -4.48 -10.16 -9.25
C TYR A 22 -3.17 -10.27 -10.04
N SER A 23 -2.00 -10.12 -9.40
CA SER A 23 -0.72 -10.31 -10.08
C SER A 23 -0.56 -11.71 -10.70
N PHE A 24 -1.31 -12.71 -10.21
CA PHE A 24 -1.33 -14.08 -10.73
C PHE A 24 -2.45 -14.32 -11.77
N ALA A 25 -3.31 -13.33 -12.02
CA ALA A 25 -4.45 -13.42 -12.92
C ALA A 25 -4.35 -12.47 -14.13
N VAL A 26 -3.43 -11.50 -14.11
CA VAL A 26 -3.14 -10.61 -15.24
C VAL A 26 -2.16 -11.25 -16.23
N PRO A 27 -2.09 -10.77 -17.48
CA PRO A 27 -1.08 -11.24 -18.43
C PRO A 27 0.35 -11.16 -17.88
N GLU A 28 1.20 -12.11 -18.24
CA GLU A 28 2.57 -12.25 -17.69
C GLU A 28 3.40 -10.97 -17.80
N ALA A 29 3.20 -10.19 -18.86
CA ALA A 29 3.88 -8.91 -19.05
C ALA A 29 3.59 -7.89 -17.94
N PHE A 30 2.42 -7.96 -17.29
CA PHE A 30 1.99 -7.03 -16.24
C PHE A 30 2.10 -7.60 -14.82
N ALA A 31 2.15 -8.93 -14.68
CA ALA A 31 2.27 -9.63 -13.41
C ALA A 31 3.36 -9.09 -12.47
N PRO A 32 4.64 -8.91 -12.91
CA PRO A 32 5.69 -8.43 -12.02
C PRO A 32 5.47 -6.98 -11.58
N PHE A 33 4.93 -6.13 -12.46
CA PHE A 33 4.64 -4.73 -12.14
C PHE A 33 3.51 -4.61 -11.13
N LEU A 34 2.44 -5.42 -11.28
CA LEU A 34 1.31 -5.42 -10.35
C LEU A 34 1.71 -5.99 -8.99
N PHE A 35 2.54 -7.04 -8.96
CA PHE A 35 3.09 -7.58 -7.72
C PHE A 35 3.97 -6.54 -7.01
N PHE A 36 4.86 -5.87 -7.74
CA PHE A 36 5.72 -4.82 -7.20
C PHE A 36 4.91 -3.61 -6.71
N ALA A 37 3.85 -3.21 -7.41
CA ALA A 37 2.93 -2.18 -6.94
C ALA A 37 2.28 -2.55 -5.59
N GLY A 38 1.94 -3.83 -5.39
CA GLY A 38 1.51 -4.36 -4.10
C GLY A 38 2.55 -4.19 -2.99
N ILE A 39 3.83 -4.48 -3.28
CA ILE A 39 4.95 -4.26 -2.34
C ILE A 39 5.04 -2.78 -1.96
N LEU A 40 4.98 -1.87 -2.93
CA LEU A 40 5.05 -0.44 -2.67
C LEU A 40 3.83 0.03 -1.85
N ALA A 41 2.63 -0.45 -2.18
CA ALA A 41 1.40 -0.11 -1.46
C ALA A 41 1.48 -0.52 0.01
N VAL A 42 1.89 -1.76 0.32
CA VAL A 42 2.05 -2.19 1.71
C VAL A 42 3.18 -1.44 2.41
N THR A 43 4.30 -1.19 1.74
CA THR A 43 5.44 -0.46 2.33
C THR A 43 5.04 0.97 2.71
N PHE A 44 4.39 1.70 1.81
CA PHE A 44 3.92 3.06 2.10
C PHE A 44 2.80 3.08 3.14
N SER A 45 1.95 2.06 3.17
CA SER A 45 0.92 1.93 4.21
C SER A 45 1.50 1.90 5.62
N LEU A 46 2.70 1.33 5.79
CA LEU A 46 3.42 1.25 7.07
C LEU A 46 4.30 2.48 7.29
N MET A 47 4.85 3.06 6.23
CA MET A 47 5.68 4.27 6.31
C MET A 47 4.91 5.48 6.84
N ILE A 48 3.66 5.68 6.39
CA ILE A 48 2.81 6.81 6.80
C ILE A 48 2.58 6.87 8.33
N PRO A 49 2.15 5.79 9.02
CA PRO A 49 1.99 5.83 10.46
C PRO A 49 3.30 6.06 11.20
N ILE A 50 4.40 5.45 10.75
CA ILE A 50 5.72 5.59 11.37
C ILE A 50 6.25 7.04 11.26
N THR A 51 6.13 7.64 10.09
CA THR A 51 6.78 8.93 9.78
C THR A 51 5.90 10.14 10.03
N ILE A 52 4.58 10.03 9.83
CA ILE A 52 3.66 11.16 9.89
C ILE A 52 2.81 11.10 11.16
N LEU A 53 2.18 9.95 11.45
CA LEU A 53 1.27 9.83 12.60
C LEU A 53 2.02 9.75 13.94
N GLY A 54 3.18 9.10 13.98
CA GLY A 54 4.00 8.94 15.18
C GLY A 54 4.69 10.21 15.68
N ARG A 55 4.73 11.28 14.88
CA ARG A 55 5.31 12.58 15.27
C ARG A 55 4.35 13.35 16.17
N ARG A 56 4.83 13.81 17.32
CA ARG A 56 4.08 14.54 18.35
C ARG A 56 4.11 16.08 18.19
N ASP A 57 4.89 16.56 17.23
CA ASP A 57 4.99 17.95 16.82
C ASP A 57 3.61 18.56 16.53
#